data_AF-A0A4R2ZEV3-F1
#
_entry.id   AF-A0A4R2ZEV3-F1
#
_cell.length_a   1.000
_cell.length_b   1.000
_cell.length_c   1.000
_cell.angle_alpha   90.00
_cell.angle_beta   90.00
_cell.angle_gamma   90.00
#
_symmetry.space_group_name_H-M   'P 1'
#
loop_
_entity.id
_entity.type
_entity.pdbx_description
1 polymer ?
#
loop_
_entity_poly.entity_id
_entity_poly.type
_entity_poly.pdbx_seq_one_letter_code
_entity_poly.pdbx_strand_id
1 'polypeptide(L)'
;MTLGELVDRYRLELQDETVGVRKSWEEMFRYTFKQYPEDTELNTFDLGMFADGLLSSDMNPQIVEGYVKRWRDLLAWAKGI
;
A
#
# COMPACT_ATOMS: atom_id res chain seq x y z
N MET A 1 -11.62 -10.12 1.37
CA MET A 1 -11.07 -8.78 1.61
C MET A 1 -10.22 -8.42 0.41
N THR A 2 -10.51 -7.29 -0.22
CA THR A 2 -9.75 -6.74 -1.35
C THR A 2 -8.74 -5.68 -0.89
N LEU A 3 -7.89 -5.21 -1.80
CA LEU A 3 -6.99 -4.08 -1.52
C LEU A 3 -7.76 -2.81 -1.15
N GLY A 4 -8.82 -2.47 -1.90
CA GLY A 4 -9.66 -1.31 -1.64
C GLY A 4 -10.29 -1.37 -0.25
N GLU A 5 -10.89 -2.50 0.12
CA GLU A 5 -11.50 -2.71 1.44
C GLU A 5 -10.47 -2.56 2.58
N LEU A 6 -9.26 -3.11 2.41
CA LEU A 6 -8.20 -2.97 3.41
C LEU A 6 -7.73 -1.51 3.54
N VAL A 7 -7.56 -0.82 2.41
CA VAL A 7 -7.15 0.58 2.39
C VAL A 7 -8.20 1.46 3.06
N ASP A 8 -9.48 1.29 2.73
CA ASP A 8 -10.56 2.07 3.35
C ASP A 8 -10.65 1.82 4.84
N ARG A 9 -10.47 0.58 5.28
CA ARG A 9 -10.39 0.25 6.70
C ARG A 9 -9.21 0.95 7.37
N TYR A 10 -8.02 0.88 6.78
CA TYR A 10 -6.82 1.46 7.37
C TYR A 10 -6.81 2.99 7.35
N ARG A 11 -7.50 3.62 6.40
CA ARG A 11 -7.72 5.08 6.40
C ARG A 11 -8.40 5.58 7.67
N LEU A 12 -9.22 4.76 8.32
CA LEU A 12 -9.84 5.09 9.60
C LEU A 12 -8.78 5.18 10.72
N GLU A 13 -7.82 4.25 10.74
CA GLU A 13 -6.70 4.25 11.71
C GLU A 13 -5.76 5.45 11.51
N LEU A 14 -5.69 5.98 10.28
CA LEU A 14 -4.86 7.14 9.95
C LEU A 14 -5.51 8.49 10.32
N GLN A 15 -6.74 8.54 10.82
CA GLN A 15 -7.43 9.82 11.07
C GLN A 15 -6.72 10.69 12.10
N ASP A 16 -6.13 10.09 13.13
CA ASP A 16 -5.40 10.80 14.19
C ASP A 16 -3.95 11.14 13.83
N GLU A 17 -3.46 10.65 12.69
CA GLU A 17 -2.13 10.93 12.20
C GLU A 17 -2.00 12.35 11.64
N THR A 18 -0.75 12.84 11.62
CA THR A 18 -0.45 14.13 11.00
C THR A 18 -0.81 14.15 9.52
N VAL A 19 -1.15 15.33 8.99
CA VAL A 19 -1.50 15.50 7.57
C VAL A 19 -0.39 14.99 6.63
N GLY A 20 0.88 15.17 7.02
CA GLY A 20 2.02 14.68 6.26
C GLY A 20 2.07 13.15 6.16
N VAL A 21 1.81 12.46 7.27
CA VAL A 21 1.73 11.00 7.32
C VAL A 21 0.57 10.50 6.47
N ARG A 22 -0.63 11.08 6.61
CA ARG A 22 -1.79 10.71 5.79
C ARG A 22 -1.52 10.86 4.29
N LYS A 23 -0.94 11.99 3.86
CA LYS A 23 -0.58 12.22 2.45
C LYS A 23 0.41 11.19 1.92
N SER A 24 1.41 10.83 2.73
CA SER A 24 2.39 9.82 2.36
C SER A 24 1.77 8.43 2.18
N TRP A 25 0.77 8.07 2.99
CA TRP A 25 0.00 6.83 2.82
C TRP A 25 -0.88 6.86 1.57
N GLU A 26 -1.61 7.95 1.35
CA GLU A 26 -2.45 8.10 0.16
C GLU A 26 -1.63 8.08 -1.14
N GLU A 27 -0.41 8.59 -1.13
CA GLU A 27 0.50 8.50 -2.26
C GLU A 27 0.85 7.03 -2.56
N MET A 28 1.22 6.26 -1.54
CA MET A 28 1.50 4.82 -1.69
C MET A 28 0.27 4.07 -2.23
N PHE A 29 -0.93 4.33 -1.69
CA PHE A 29 -2.17 3.71 -2.17
C PHE A 29 -2.44 4.06 -3.64
N ARG A 30 -2.28 5.34 -4.02
CA ARG A 30 -2.39 5.76 -5.42
C ARG A 30 -1.43 5.01 -6.34
N TYR A 31 -0.18 4.81 -5.94
CA TYR A 31 0.77 4.04 -6.75
C TYR A 31 0.38 2.56 -6.84
N THR A 32 -0.15 2.00 -5.76
CA THR A 32 -0.67 0.64 -5.76
C THR A 32 -1.81 0.50 -6.75
N PHE A 33 -2.78 1.43 -6.72
CA PHE A 33 -3.96 1.38 -7.58
C PHE A 33 -3.70 1.70 -9.06
N LYS A 34 -2.52 2.23 -9.39
CA LYS A 34 -2.07 2.32 -10.79
C LYS A 34 -1.66 0.95 -11.36
N GLN A 35 -1.26 0.01 -10.51
CA GLN A 35 -0.77 -1.31 -10.92
C GLN A 35 -1.78 -2.42 -10.63
N TYR A 36 -2.58 -2.26 -9.57
CA TYR A 36 -3.54 -3.24 -9.10
C TYR A 36 -4.93 -2.59 -8.96
N PRO A 37 -5.98 -3.14 -9.58
CA PRO A 37 -7.34 -2.72 -9.32
C PRO A 37 -7.72 -2.79 -7.83
N GLU A 38 -8.61 -1.90 -7.37
CA GLU A 38 -9.04 -1.88 -5.96
C GLU A 38 -9.74 -3.18 -5.52
N ASP A 39 -10.38 -3.89 -6.45
CA ASP A 39 -11.04 -5.18 -6.25
C ASP A 39 -10.08 -6.38 -6.24
N THR A 40 -8.77 -6.16 -6.42
CA THR A 40 -7.74 -7.21 -6.28
C THR A 40 -7.85 -7.87 -4.90
N GLU A 41 -8.02 -9.19 -4.88
CA GLU A 41 -8.04 -9.97 -3.64
C GLU A 41 -6.67 -9.92 -2.96
N LEU A 42 -6.63 -9.76 -1.63
CA LEU A 42 -5.37 -9.62 -0.89
C LEU A 42 -4.41 -10.81 -1.03
N ASN A 43 -4.93 -12.02 -1.24
CA ASN A 43 -4.15 -13.24 -1.49
C ASN A 43 -3.43 -13.24 -2.86
N THR A 44 -3.88 -12.39 -3.80
CA THR A 44 -3.30 -12.23 -5.14
C THR A 44 -2.39 -11.01 -5.26
N PHE A 45 -2.36 -10.14 -4.25
CA PHE A 45 -1.48 -8.97 -4.25
C PHE A 45 -0.02 -9.37 -4.00
N ASP A 46 0.78 -9.31 -5.06
CA ASP A 46 2.21 -9.65 -5.04
C ASP A 46 3.07 -8.40 -4.79
N LEU A 47 3.69 -8.35 -3.62
CA LEU A 47 4.58 -7.24 -3.22
C LEU A 47 5.87 -7.16 -4.04
N GLY A 48 6.37 -8.29 -4.54
CA GLY A 48 7.54 -8.33 -5.42
C GLY A 48 7.21 -7.68 -6.76
N MET A 49 6.10 -8.10 -7.38
CA MET A 49 5.64 -7.49 -8.64
C MET A 49 5.30 -6.01 -8.46
N PHE A 50 4.72 -5.61 -7.33
CA PHE A 50 4.50 -4.20 -7.02
C PHE A 50 5.81 -3.40 -6.96
N ALA A 51 6.82 -3.92 -6.25
CA ALA A 51 8.13 -3.29 -6.14
C ALA A 51 8.81 -3.15 -7.51
N ASP A 52 8.81 -4.23 -8.30
CA ASP A 52 9.40 -4.25 -9.64
C ASP A 52 8.69 -3.26 -10.58
N GLY A 53 7.36 -3.15 -10.47
CA GLY A 53 6.58 -2.17 -11.21
C GLY A 53 6.93 -0.72 -10.85
N LEU A 54 7.19 -0.43 -9.56
CA LEU A 54 7.62 0.90 -9.14
C LEU A 54 9.03 1.23 -9.61
N LEU A 55 9.98 0.29 -9.47
CA LEU A 55 11.35 0.45 -9.96
C LEU A 55 11.39 0.67 -11.47
N SER A 56 10.55 -0.05 -12.22
CA SER A 56 10.41 0.11 -13.67
C SER A 56 9.80 1.45 -14.09
N SER A 57 9.17 2.18 -13.14
CA SER A 57 8.66 3.54 -13.33
C SER A 57 9.63 4.64 -12.89
N ASP A 58 10.92 4.30 -12.75
CA ASP A 58 12.01 5.17 -12.29
C ASP A 58 11.79 5.75 -10.87
N MET A 59 11.00 5.07 -10.03
CA MET A 59 10.85 5.47 -8.64
C MET A 59 12.14 5.20 -7.85
N ASN A 60 12.50 6.14 -6.96
CA ASN A 60 13.69 5.99 -6.12
C ASN A 60 13.63 4.69 -5.29
N PRO A 61 14.66 3.83 -5.32
CA PRO A 61 14.66 2.55 -4.62
C PRO A 61 14.39 2.63 -3.12
N GLN A 62 14.82 3.70 -2.45
CA GLN A 62 14.56 3.92 -1.02
C GLN A 62 13.08 4.20 -0.73
N ILE A 63 12.39 4.87 -1.66
CA ILE A 63 10.93 5.07 -1.58
C ILE A 63 10.22 3.73 -1.78
N VAL A 64 10.65 2.95 -2.78
CA VAL A 64 10.08 1.63 -3.06
C VAL A 64 10.23 0.71 -1.84
N GLU A 65 11.41 0.64 -1.23
CA GLU A 65 11.64 -0.14 -0.01
C GLU A 65 10.71 0.29 1.13
N GLY A 66 10.54 1.61 1.32
CA GLY A 66 9.61 2.17 2.29
C GLY A 66 8.15 1.73 2.04
N TYR A 67 7.70 1.76 0.79
CA TYR A 67 6.35 1.33 0.40
C TYR A 67 6.15 -0.17 0.58
N VAL A 68 7.12 -1.00 0.16
CA VAL A 68 7.07 -2.45 0.35
C VAL A 68 7.01 -2.81 1.84
N LYS A 69 7.81 -2.15 2.68
CA LYS A 69 7.76 -2.35 4.13
C LYS A 69 6.39 -1.99 4.69
N ARG A 70 5.85 -0.82 4.35
CA ARG A 70 4.53 -0.38 4.81
C ARG A 70 3.41 -1.34 4.41
N TRP A 71 3.42 -1.81 3.17
CA TRP A 71 2.46 -2.81 2.73
C TRP A 71 2.60 -4.14 3.47
N ARG A 72 3.83 -4.60 3.71
CA ARG A 72 4.08 -5.82 4.50
C ARG A 72 3.51 -5.68 5.91
N ASP A 73 3.76 -4.53 6.56
CA ASP A 73 3.26 -4.22 7.90
C ASP A 73 1.72 -4.16 7.92
N LEU A 74 1.11 -3.52 6.91
CA LEU A 74 -0.34 -3.44 6.74
C LEU A 74 -1.00 -4.81 6.50
N LEU A 75 -0.40 -5.64 5.65
CA LEU A 75 -0.88 -7.01 5.40
C LEU A 75 -0.75 -7.90 6.64
N ALA A 76 0.30 -7.71 7.43
CA ALA A 76 0.46 -8.40 8.72
C ALA A 76 -0.60 -7.96 9.73
N TRP A 77 -0.84 -6.64 9.82
CA TRP A 77 -1.92 -6.07 10.64
C TRP A 77 -3.26 -6.68 10.28
N ALA A 78 -3.59 -6.77 8.98
CA ALA A 78 -4.87 -7.30 8.52
C ALA A 78 -5.09 -8.80 8.82
N LYS A 79 -4.00 -9.58 8.96
CA LYS A 79 -4.04 -11.01 9.33
C LYS A 79 -4.15 -11.25 10.84
N GLY A 80 -3.81 -10.25 11.66
CA GLY A 80 -3.86 -10.34 13.11
C GLY A 80 -5.22 -9.98 13.72
N ILE A 81 -6.23 -9.80 12.88
CA ILE A 81 -7.60 -9.42 13.23
C ILE A 81 -8.51 -10.64 13.11
#